data_AF-A0A3D5P6V3-F1
#
_entry.id   AF-A0A3D5P6V3-F1
#
_cell.length_a   1.000
_cell.length_b   1.000
_cell.length_c   1.000
_cell.angle_alpha   90.00
_cell.angle_beta   90.00
_cell.angle_gamma   90.00
#
_symmetry.space_group_name_H-M   'P 1'
#
loop_
_entity.id
_entity.type
_entity.pdbx_description
1 polymer ?
#
loop_
_entity_poly.entity_id
_entity_poly.type
_entity_poly.pdbx_seq_one_letter_code
_entity_poly.pdbx_strand_id
1 'polypeptide(L)'
;MTGNYRVGALPRYLRPEFRGIIRERLSRIRVVLGSAEDAEGPFDGFNLSDIFEYMSPVEHERVYRALLGIAAPGARMAYWNLFAPRSAPGPLRDRVEPLPELSERLHAQDLSWFYQSFNIDEVLDVE
;
A
#
# COMPACT_ATOMS: atom_id res chain seq x y z
N MET A 1 -19.94 12.71 11.78
CA MET A 1 -19.83 13.28 10.42
C MET A 1 -21.16 13.89 10.03
N THR A 2 -21.22 15.21 9.84
CA THR A 2 -22.44 15.99 9.51
C THR A 2 -22.49 16.45 8.04
N GLY A 3 -21.67 15.88 7.17
CA GLY A 3 -21.64 16.27 5.75
C GLY A 3 -22.88 15.80 4.97
N ASN A 4 -23.43 16.65 4.10
CA ASN A 4 -24.57 16.38 3.22
C ASN A 4 -24.19 15.52 2.00
N TYR A 5 -23.51 14.39 2.21
CA TYR A 5 -23.15 13.50 1.11
C TYR A 5 -24.41 12.80 0.57
N ARG A 6 -24.61 12.86 -0.76
CA ARG A 6 -25.63 12.03 -1.42
C ARG A 6 -25.31 10.56 -1.19
N VAL A 7 -26.32 9.70 -1.04
CA VAL A 7 -26.14 8.26 -0.75
C VAL A 7 -25.19 7.58 -1.75
N GLY A 8 -25.30 7.90 -3.04
CA GLY A 8 -24.40 7.36 -4.09
C GLY A 8 -22.95 7.86 -4.02
N ALA A 9 -22.70 8.97 -3.32
CA ALA A 9 -21.37 9.57 -3.15
C ALA A 9 -20.66 9.10 -1.86
N LEU A 10 -21.33 8.32 -1.02
CA LEU A 10 -20.71 7.77 0.18
C LEU A 10 -19.63 6.73 -0.20
N PRO A 11 -18.48 6.68 0.50
CA PRO A 11 -17.59 5.54 0.45
C PRO A 11 -18.33 4.24 0.78
N ARG A 12 -17.89 3.10 0.21
CA ARG A 12 -18.56 1.80 0.40
C ARG A 12 -18.80 1.48 1.89
N TYR A 13 -17.84 1.77 2.77
CA TYR A 13 -17.97 1.48 4.20
C TYR A 13 -19.05 2.30 4.93
N LEU A 14 -19.56 3.39 4.32
CA LEU A 14 -20.65 4.20 4.87
C LEU A 14 -22.03 3.85 4.29
N ARG A 15 -22.11 3.05 3.21
CA ARG A 15 -23.41 2.70 2.60
C ARG A 15 -24.08 1.53 3.34
N PRO A 16 -25.39 1.61 3.65
CA PRO A 16 -26.09 0.60 4.45
C PRO A 16 -25.97 -0.84 3.92
N GLU A 17 -25.97 -1.03 2.60
CA GLU A 17 -25.89 -2.33 1.93
C GLU A 17 -24.58 -3.09 2.21
N PHE A 18 -23.50 -2.39 2.61
CA PHE A 18 -22.23 -3.02 2.93
C PHE A 18 -22.05 -3.33 4.43
N ARG A 19 -22.94 -2.85 5.31
CA ARG A 19 -22.78 -2.98 6.78
C ARG A 19 -22.73 -4.44 7.24
N GLY A 20 -23.56 -5.30 6.65
CA GLY A 20 -23.61 -6.73 6.99
C GLY A 20 -22.28 -7.43 6.68
N ILE A 21 -21.81 -7.28 5.44
CA ILE A 21 -20.54 -7.86 4.97
C ILE A 21 -19.35 -7.36 5.78
N ILE A 22 -19.31 -6.05 6.10
CA ILE A 22 -18.24 -5.49 6.93
C ILE A 22 -18.23 -6.16 8.30
N ARG A 23 -19.39 -6.21 8.97
CA ARG A 23 -19.52 -6.80 10.31
C ARG A 23 -19.11 -8.28 10.34
N GLU A 24 -19.52 -9.06 9.34
CA GLU A 24 -19.17 -10.48 9.23
C GLU A 24 -17.66 -10.70 9.08
N ARG A 25 -16.96 -9.77 8.43
CA ARG A 25 -15.52 -9.89 8.12
C ARG A 25 -14.61 -9.18 9.11
N LEU A 26 -15.14 -8.46 10.10
CA LEU A 26 -14.32 -7.74 11.09
C LEU A 26 -13.32 -8.66 11.81
N SER A 27 -13.69 -9.92 12.05
CA SER A 27 -12.81 -10.92 12.67
C SER A 27 -11.57 -11.27 11.84
N ARG A 28 -11.53 -10.88 10.56
CA ARG A 28 -10.37 -11.06 9.66
C ARG A 28 -9.35 -9.93 9.79
N ILE A 29 -9.67 -8.86 10.50
CA ILE A 29 -8.79 -7.70 10.68
C ILE A 29 -8.09 -7.83 12.03
N ARG A 30 -6.75 -7.93 11.99
CA ARG A 30 -5.90 -7.84 13.17
C ARG A 30 -5.25 -6.46 13.19
N VAL A 31 -5.34 -5.77 14.32
CA VAL A 31 -4.59 -4.54 14.56
C VAL A 31 -3.35 -4.91 15.37
N VAL A 32 -2.18 -4.52 14.87
CA VAL A 32 -0.90 -4.72 15.54
C VAL A 32 -0.33 -3.35 15.87
N LEU A 33 0.13 -3.19 17.11
CA LEU A 33 0.86 -1.99 17.53
C LEU A 33 2.34 -2.19 17.20
N GLY A 34 2.88 -1.39 16.29
CA GLY A 34 4.29 -1.46 15.89
C GLY A 34 4.56 -0.72 14.60
N SER A 35 5.81 -0.79 14.13
CA SER A 35 6.18 -0.33 12.80
C SER A 35 5.69 -1.33 11.76
N ALA A 36 5.53 -0.90 10.50
CA ALA A 36 5.04 -1.80 9.45
C ALA A 36 5.98 -3.00 9.24
N GLU A 37 7.28 -2.79 9.37
CA GLU A 37 8.29 -3.85 9.24
C GLU A 37 8.31 -4.85 10.41
N ASP A 38 7.63 -4.56 11.52
CA ASP A 38 7.54 -5.45 12.69
C ASP A 38 6.39 -6.48 12.56
N ALA A 39 5.61 -6.42 11.47
CA ALA A 39 4.47 -7.29 11.26
C ALA A 39 4.87 -8.75 10.95
N GLU A 40 4.11 -9.71 11.48
CA GLU A 40 4.32 -11.15 11.25
C GLU A 40 3.73 -11.58 9.90
N GLY A 41 4.58 -11.75 8.88
CA GLY A 41 4.21 -12.25 7.54
C GLY A 41 4.21 -13.79 7.40
N PRO A 42 4.23 -14.32 6.17
CA PRO A 42 4.31 -13.57 4.91
C PRO A 42 2.98 -12.91 4.51
N PHE A 43 3.05 -11.80 3.78
CA PHE A 43 1.90 -11.10 3.21
C PHE A 43 1.86 -11.19 1.69
N ASP A 44 0.68 -11.44 1.13
CA ASP A 44 0.42 -11.45 -0.33
C ASP A 44 0.31 -10.04 -0.94
N GLY A 45 0.23 -9.01 -0.10
CA GLY A 45 0.13 -7.63 -0.58
C GLY A 45 0.21 -6.59 0.53
N PHE A 46 0.67 -5.41 0.16
CA PHE A 46 0.92 -4.30 1.06
C PHE A 46 0.22 -3.04 0.54
N ASN A 47 -0.50 -2.35 1.44
CA ASN A 47 -1.00 -1.01 1.21
C ASN A 47 -0.25 -0.06 2.15
N LEU A 48 0.67 0.71 1.57
CA LEU A 48 1.68 1.50 2.25
C LEU A 48 1.46 2.99 1.96
N SER A 49 0.34 3.53 2.46
CA SER A 49 -0.05 4.93 2.25
C SER A 49 1.03 5.88 2.76
N ASP A 50 1.74 6.55 1.83
CA ASP A 50 2.76 7.59 2.05
C ASP A 50 3.88 7.28 3.06
N ILE A 51 4.07 6.01 3.43
CA ILE A 51 4.94 5.64 4.55
C ILE A 51 6.39 6.13 4.36
N PHE A 52 6.86 6.16 3.11
CA PHE A 52 8.24 6.52 2.77
C PHE A 52 8.49 8.03 2.64
N GLU A 53 7.44 8.86 2.66
CA GLU A 53 7.56 10.32 2.43
C GLU A 53 8.52 10.97 3.44
N TYR A 54 8.39 10.57 4.71
CA TYR A 54 9.08 11.18 5.85
C TYR A 54 10.43 10.52 6.20
N MET A 55 10.87 9.54 5.40
CA MET A 55 12.10 8.79 5.68
C MET A 55 13.32 9.43 5.02
N SER A 56 14.52 9.27 5.57
CA SER A 56 15.73 9.51 4.80
C SER A 56 15.85 8.45 3.69
N PRO A 57 16.66 8.65 2.63
CA PRO A 57 16.92 7.59 1.66
C PRO A 57 17.43 6.29 2.30
N VAL A 58 18.24 6.40 3.36
CA VAL A 58 18.79 5.25 4.10
C VAL A 58 17.69 4.53 4.88
N GLU A 59 16.81 5.26 5.58
CA GLU A 59 15.70 4.65 6.31
C GLU A 59 14.69 4.02 5.36
N HIS A 60 14.38 4.68 4.24
CA HIS A 60 13.53 4.13 3.20
C HIS A 60 14.08 2.78 2.71
N GLU A 61 15.37 2.68 2.38
CA GLU A 61 15.96 1.41 1.95
C GLU A 61 15.90 0.34 3.06
N ARG A 62 16.20 0.71 4.32
CA ARG A 62 16.14 -0.21 5.46
C ARG A 62 14.73 -0.79 5.64
N VAL A 63 13.72 0.07 5.66
CA VAL A 63 12.31 -0.33 5.84
C VAL A 63 11.83 -1.14 4.64
N TYR A 64 12.13 -0.70 3.42
CA TYR A 64 11.76 -1.43 2.20
C TYR A 64 12.35 -2.85 2.21
N ARG A 65 13.63 -3.00 2.56
CA ARG A 65 14.29 -4.31 2.70
C ARG A 65 13.61 -5.20 3.74
N ALA A 66 13.19 -4.63 4.86
CA ALA A 66 12.50 -5.37 5.91
C ALA A 66 11.10 -5.82 5.47
N LEU A 67 10.35 -4.96 4.77
CA LEU A 67 9.06 -5.30 4.17
C LEU A 67 9.18 -6.45 3.16
N LEU A 68 10.22 -6.44 2.31
CA LEU A 68 10.52 -7.58 1.43
C LEU A 68 10.83 -8.87 2.20
N GLY A 69 11.31 -8.79 3.44
CA GLY A 69 11.57 -9.96 4.30
C GLY A 69 10.29 -10.62 4.83
N ILE A 70 9.16 -9.92 4.81
CA ILE A 70 7.85 -10.40 5.26
C ILE A 70 6.84 -10.49 4.12
N ALA A 71 7.31 -10.44 2.86
CA ALA A 71 6.49 -10.58 1.67
C ALA A 71 6.51 -12.02 1.16
N ALA A 72 5.36 -12.50 0.67
CA ALA A 72 5.32 -13.71 -0.12
C ALA A 72 5.90 -13.46 -1.53
N PRO A 73 6.46 -14.48 -2.21
CA PRO A 73 6.72 -14.40 -3.65
C PRO A 73 5.46 -13.98 -4.42
N GLY A 74 5.61 -13.06 -5.37
CA GLY A 74 4.49 -12.48 -6.13
C GLY A 74 3.64 -11.46 -5.37
N ALA A 75 3.99 -11.13 -4.12
CA ALA A 75 3.28 -10.09 -3.38
C ALA A 75 3.45 -8.72 -4.04
N ARG A 76 2.43 -7.87 -3.94
CA ARG A 76 2.47 -6.50 -4.47
C ARG A 76 2.55 -5.44 -3.38
N MET A 77 3.49 -4.53 -3.52
CA MET A 77 3.67 -3.38 -2.65
C MET A 77 3.13 -2.13 -3.32
N ALA A 78 2.02 -1.60 -2.81
CA ALA A 78 1.37 -0.39 -3.31
C ALA A 78 1.66 0.79 -2.37
N TYR A 79 2.30 1.85 -2.85
CA TYR A 79 2.65 3.04 -2.06
C TYR A 79 2.50 4.32 -2.88
N TRP A 80 2.27 5.42 -2.17
CA TRP A 80 2.09 6.75 -2.75
C TRP A 80 3.26 7.65 -2.35
N ASN A 81 3.58 8.58 -3.24
CA ASN A 81 4.49 9.67 -2.96
C ASN A 81 3.70 10.96 -2.96
N LEU A 82 3.83 11.75 -1.91
CA LEU A 82 3.27 13.09 -1.88
C LEU A 82 4.19 14.06 -2.62
N PHE A 83 5.48 14.10 -2.23
CA PHE A 83 6.49 14.95 -2.87
C PHE A 83 7.83 14.24 -3.06
N ALA A 84 8.23 13.39 -2.12
CA ALA A 84 9.49 12.68 -2.22
C ALA A 84 9.42 11.60 -3.32
N PRO A 85 10.29 11.59 -4.34
CA PRO A 85 10.22 10.65 -5.45
C PRO A 85 10.78 9.27 -5.04
N ARG A 86 10.09 8.58 -4.12
CA ARG A 86 10.46 7.23 -3.67
C ARG A 86 10.11 6.22 -4.75
N SER A 87 10.98 5.25 -4.89
CA SER A 87 10.79 4.07 -5.74
C SER A 87 11.59 2.94 -5.13
N ALA A 88 11.31 1.69 -5.50
CA ALA A 88 12.08 0.56 -5.00
C ALA A 88 13.61 0.80 -5.10
N PRO A 89 14.35 0.65 -3.98
CA PRO A 89 15.78 0.93 -3.93
C PRO A 89 16.58 0.12 -4.95
N GLY A 90 17.55 0.76 -5.61
CA GLY A 90 18.42 0.11 -6.60
C GLY A 90 19.07 -1.20 -6.11
N PRO A 91 19.63 -1.25 -4.88
CA PRO A 91 20.23 -2.48 -4.32
C PRO A 91 19.25 -3.63 -4.01
N LEU A 92 17.95 -3.47 -4.27
CA LEU A 92 16.90 -4.47 -4.01
C LEU A 92 16.20 -4.93 -5.30
N ARG A 93 16.66 -4.45 -6.48
CA ARG A 93 16.09 -4.76 -7.80
C ARG A 93 16.23 -6.22 -8.23
N ASP A 94 17.07 -6.98 -7.55
CA ASP A 94 17.20 -8.44 -7.66
C ASP A 94 16.08 -9.21 -6.94
N ARG A 95 15.31 -8.53 -6.09
CA ARG A 95 14.20 -9.12 -5.31
C ARG A 95 12.84 -8.50 -5.62
N VAL A 96 12.80 -7.41 -6.37
CA VAL A 96 11.57 -6.67 -6.64
C VAL A 96 11.57 -5.98 -8.01
N GLU A 97 10.44 -6.10 -8.72
CA GLU A 97 10.20 -5.51 -10.04
C GLU A 97 9.14 -4.41 -9.97
N PRO A 98 9.45 -3.15 -10.36
CA PRO A 98 8.44 -2.12 -10.53
C PRO A 98 7.51 -2.43 -11.69
N LEU A 99 6.24 -2.07 -11.52
CA LEU A 99 5.21 -2.20 -12.55
C LEU A 99 4.76 -0.79 -13.00
N PRO A 100 5.56 -0.06 -13.79
CA PRO A 100 5.29 1.34 -14.12
C PRO A 100 3.98 1.52 -14.91
N GLU A 101 3.66 0.66 -15.88
CA GLU A 101 2.42 0.80 -16.65
C GLU A 101 1.18 0.57 -15.77
N LEU A 102 1.26 -0.38 -14.83
CA LEU A 102 0.18 -0.64 -13.86
C LEU A 102 0.04 0.54 -12.89
N SER A 103 1.17 1.06 -12.41
CA SER A 103 1.26 2.19 -11.51
C SER A 103 0.60 3.43 -12.11
N GLU A 104 1.01 3.83 -13.32
CA GLU A 104 0.46 4.98 -14.04
C GLU A 104 -1.04 4.82 -14.33
N ARG A 105 -1.45 3.64 -14.80
CA ARG A 105 -2.86 3.37 -15.13
C ARG A 105 -3.78 3.45 -13.91
N LEU A 106 -3.31 2.98 -12.75
CA LEU A 106 -4.09 3.05 -11.52
C LEU A 106 -4.02 4.44 -10.89
N HIS A 107 -2.88 5.13 -10.98
CA HIS A 107 -2.76 6.52 -10.55
C HIS A 107 -3.74 7.43 -11.29
N ALA A 108 -3.91 7.25 -12.59
CA ALA A 108 -4.87 8.01 -13.41
C ALA A 108 -6.35 7.81 -13.01
N GLN A 109 -6.63 6.78 -12.21
CA GLN A 109 -7.97 6.50 -11.67
C GLN A 109 -8.11 6.92 -10.20
N ASP A 110 -7.05 7.43 -9.59
CA ASP A 110 -7.09 7.89 -8.20
C ASP A 110 -8.01 9.11 -8.10
N LEU A 111 -8.84 9.11 -7.05
CA LEU A 111 -9.70 10.24 -6.72
C LEU A 111 -8.95 11.30 -5.90
N SER A 112 -7.76 10.96 -5.43
CA SER A 112 -6.82 11.84 -4.74
C SER A 112 -5.98 12.60 -5.76
N TRP A 113 -6.18 13.91 -5.84
CA TRP A 113 -5.53 14.77 -6.84
C TRP A 113 -4.15 15.29 -6.42
N PHE A 114 -3.71 15.03 -5.19
CA PHE A 114 -2.56 15.67 -4.57
C PHE A 114 -1.30 14.80 -4.49
N TYR A 115 -1.40 13.51 -4.82
CA TYR A 115 -0.24 12.63 -4.88
C TYR A 115 0.56 12.87 -6.15
N GLN A 116 1.87 12.99 -6.02
CA GLN A 116 2.78 13.11 -7.16
C GLN A 116 2.84 11.82 -7.97
N SER A 117 2.84 10.67 -7.28
CA SER A 117 2.86 9.37 -7.95
C SER A 117 2.27 8.28 -7.07
N PHE A 118 1.73 7.26 -7.72
CA PHE A 118 1.41 5.96 -7.12
C PHE A 118 2.33 4.92 -7.73
N ASN A 119 2.92 4.06 -6.90
CA ASN A 119 3.88 3.03 -7.31
C ASN A 119 3.38 1.65 -6.89
N ILE A 120 3.59 0.68 -7.78
CA ILE A 120 3.41 -0.74 -7.50
C ILE A 120 4.71 -1.45 -7.86
N ASP A 121 5.22 -2.18 -6.89
CA ASP A 121 6.33 -3.11 -7.06
C ASP A 121 5.84 -4.55 -6.77
N GLU A 122 6.30 -5.53 -7.54
CA GLU A 122 6.02 -6.95 -7.37
C GLU A 122 7.26 -7.69 -6.86
N VAL A 123 7.08 -8.46 -5.79
CA VAL A 123 8.15 -9.25 -5.17
C VAL A 123 8.45 -10.45 -6.06
N LEU A 124 9.71 -10.60 -6.43
CA LEU A 124 10.15 -11.68 -7.31
C LEU A 124 10.14 -13.02 -6.58
N ASP A 125 9.83 -14.08 -7.32
CA ASP A 125 10.04 -15.45 -6.87
C ASP A 125 11.51 -15.79 -7.07
N VAL A 126 12.27 -15.82 -5.98
CA VAL A 126 13.70 -16.11 -6.01
C VAL A 126 13.89 -17.55 -5.56
N GLU A 127 14.17 -18.44 -6.52
CA GLU A 127 14.53 -19.84 -6.27
C GLU A 127 15.81 -19.99 -5.42
#